data_AF-A0A2N9NVR2-F1
#
_entry.id   AF-A0A2N9NVR2-F1
#
_cell.length_a   1.000
_cell.length_b   1.000
_cell.length_c   1.000
_cell.angle_alpha   90.00
_cell.angle_beta   90.00
_cell.angle_gamma   90.00
#
_symmetry.space_group_name_H-M   'P 1'
#
loop_
_entity.id
_entity.type
_entity.pdbx_description
1 polymer ?
#
loop_
_entity_poly.entity_id
_entity_poly.type
_entity_poly.pdbx_seq_one_letter_code
_entity_poly.pdbx_strand_id
1 'polypeptide(L)' 'MLFFLWRPALPDPDDDLVLELAVAARCRYIVTHNLRDFRGAEKWGLVAAAPSEFLKLIAKQA' A
#
# COMPACT_ATOMS: atom_id res chain seq x y z
N MET A 1 -9.26 13.56 12.99
CA MET A 1 -10.29 12.61 12.56
C MET A 1 -10.18 12.50 11.05
N LEU A 2 -9.54 11.43 10.55
CA LEU A 2 -9.45 11.18 9.11
C LEU A 2 -10.78 10.56 8.68
N PHE A 3 -11.53 11.25 7.84
CA PHE A 3 -12.67 10.70 7.13
C PHE A 3 -12.39 10.91 5.65
N PHE A 4 -12.12 9.84 4.92
CA PHE A 4 -12.00 9.93 3.47
C PHE A 4 -13.24 9.34 2.81
N LEU A 5 -13.82 10.13 1.88
CA LEU A 5 -15.11 9.94 1.20
C LEU A 5 -15.13 8.79 0.17
N TRP A 6 -14.09 7.95 0.14
CA TRP A 6 -13.72 7.12 -1.01
C TRP A 6 -13.70 5.61 -0.74
N ARG A 7 -14.27 5.17 0.39
CA ARG A 7 -14.35 3.74 0.75
C ARG A 7 -15.56 3.05 0.07
N PRO A 8 -15.42 1.78 -0.35
CA PRO A 8 -14.19 0.98 -0.29
C PRO A 8 -13.24 1.32 -1.45
N ALA A 9 -11.95 1.52 -1.14
CA ALA A 9 -10.92 1.83 -2.12
C ALA A 9 -10.18 0.57 -2.58
N LEU A 10 -10.08 -0.43 -1.70
CA LEU A 10 -9.53 -1.74 -1.94
C LEU A 10 -10.59 -2.85 -2.02
N PRO A 11 -10.26 -4.02 -2.59
CA PRO A 11 -11.10 -5.22 -2.55
C PRO A 11 -11.50 -5.65 -1.14
N ASP A 12 -10.58 -5.54 -0.17
CA ASP A 12 -10.86 -5.78 1.25
C ASP A 12 -11.03 -4.43 1.98
N PRO A 13 -12.23 -4.12 2.51
CA PRO A 13 -12.47 -2.89 3.24
C PRO A 13 -11.61 -2.75 4.51
N ASP A 14 -11.15 -3.85 5.11
CA ASP A 14 -10.34 -3.79 6.34
C ASP A 14 -8.92 -3.24 6.06
N ASP A 15 -8.43 -3.41 4.83
CA ASP A 15 -7.12 -2.92 4.38
C ASP A 15 -7.11 -1.42 4.03
N ASP A 16 -8.29 -0.79 3.87
CA ASP A 16 -8.39 0.64 3.53
C ASP A 16 -7.66 1.53 4.55
N LEU A 17 -7.65 1.16 5.83
CA LEU A 17 -6.93 1.92 6.87
C LEU A 17 -5.42 1.92 6.65
N VAL A 18 -4.87 0.81 6.17
CA VAL A 18 -3.44 0.67 5.86
C VAL A 18 -3.10 1.49 4.61
N LEU A 19 -3.96 1.44 3.58
CA LEU A 19 -3.83 2.27 2.39
C LEU A 19 -3.85 3.76 2.76
N GLU A 20 -4.85 4.19 3.53
CA GLU A 20 -5.01 5.58 3.96
C GLU A 20 -3.79 6.09 4.74
N LEU A 21 -3.28 5.28 5.67
CA LEU A 21 -2.06 5.60 6.41
C LEU A 21 -0.87 5.79 5.46
N ALA A 22 -0.69 4.86 4.51
CA ALA A 22 0.41 4.93 3.55
C ALA A 22 0.32 6.17 2.63
N VAL A 23 -0.88 6.55 2.21
CA VAL A 23 -1.11 7.78 1.44
C VAL A 23 -0.82 9.02 2.29
N ALA A 24 -1.34 9.07 3.51
CA ALA A 24 -1.14 10.19 4.43
C ALA A 24 0.35 10.39 4.79
N ALA A 25 1.08 9.28 4.96
CA ALA A 25 2.51 9.28 5.21
C ALA A 25 3.37 9.48 3.95
N ARG A 26 2.75 9.61 2.76
CA ARG A 26 3.43 9.73 1.45
C ARG A 26 4.43 8.61 1.19
N CYS A 27 4.09 7.39 1.60
CA CYS A 27 4.89 6.22 1.31
C CYS A 27 4.89 5.93 -0.20
N ARG A 28 5.94 5.26 -0.69
CA ARG A 28 5.97 4.67 -2.05
C ARG A 28 5.57 3.20 -2.09
N TYR A 29 5.75 2.49 -0.96
CA TYR A 29 5.60 1.05 -0.91
C TYR A 29 4.75 0.62 0.29
N ILE A 30 3.88 -0.35 0.07
CA ILE A 30 3.24 -1.15 1.13
C ILE A 30 3.86 -2.53 1.05
N VAL A 31 4.55 -2.95 2.12
CA VAL A 31 5.21 -4.25 2.16
C VAL A 31 4.29 -5.26 2.84
N THR A 32 3.80 -6.24 2.08
CA THR A 32 2.82 -7.23 2.56
C THR A 32 2.90 -8.52 1.77
N HIS A 33 2.48 -9.63 2.38
CA HIS A 33 2.26 -10.89 1.67
C HIS A 33 0.90 -10.92 0.93
N ASN A 34 -0.04 -10.07 1.32
CA ASN A 34 -1.40 -10.00 0.80
C ASN A 34 -1.52 -9.07 -0.43
N LEU A 35 -0.66 -9.28 -1.43
CA LEU A 35 -0.58 -8.39 -2.60
C LEU A 35 -1.91 -8.24 -3.36
N ARG A 36 -2.76 -9.26 -3.32
CA ARG A 36 -4.06 -9.25 -3.99
C ARG A 36 -4.99 -8.20 -3.41
N ASP A 37 -4.93 -8.00 -2.10
CA ASP A 37 -5.90 -7.19 -1.37
C ASP A 37 -5.53 -5.69 -1.47
N PHE A 38 -4.27 -5.39 -1.82
CA PHE A 38 -3.80 -4.05 -2.17
C PHE A 38 -3.82 -3.75 -3.68
N ARG A 39 -4.45 -4.60 -4.50
CA ARG A 39 -4.63 -4.32 -5.94
C ARG A 39 -5.51 -3.08 -6.10
N GLY A 40 -4.91 -2.01 -6.64
CA GLY A 40 -5.57 -0.71 -6.78
C GLY A 40 -4.83 0.42 -6.06
N ALA A 41 -3.96 0.10 -5.10
CA ALA A 41 -3.10 1.06 -4.39
C ALA A 41 -2.29 1.97 -5.34
N GLU A 42 -1.98 1.46 -6.54
CA GLU A 42 -1.32 2.15 -7.65
C GLU A 42 -1.98 3.49 -8.01
N LYS A 43 -3.32 3.60 -7.87
CA LYS A 43 -4.08 4.84 -8.16
C LYS A 43 -3.65 6.01 -7.27
N TRP A 44 -3.05 5.70 -6.12
CA TRP A 44 -2.53 6.66 -5.15
C TRP A 44 -1.01 6.77 -5.17
N GLY A 45 -0.35 6.17 -6.17
CA GLY A 45 1.10 6.15 -6.30
C GLY A 45 1.80 5.21 -5.32
N LEU A 46 1.06 4.26 -4.72
CA LEU A 46 1.58 3.25 -3.82
C LEU A 46 1.75 1.91 -4.54
N VAL A 47 2.88 1.26 -4.31
CA VAL A 47 3.17 -0.07 -4.86
C VAL A 47 3.13 -1.10 -3.73
N ALA A 48 2.29 -2.12 -3.86
CA ALA A 48 2.31 -3.25 -2.96
C ALA A 48 3.45 -4.21 -3.36
N ALA A 49 4.35 -4.52 -2.44
CA ALA A 49 5.51 -5.38 -2.68
C ALA A 49 5.61 -6.49 -1.64
N ALA A 50 6.00 -7.69 -2.09
CA ALA A 50 6.31 -8.77 -1.15
C ALA A 50 7.59 -8.41 -0.38
N PRO A 51 7.73 -8.84 0.90
CA PRO A 51 8.93 -8.56 1.68
C PRO A 51 10.23 -8.97 0.97
N SER A 52 10.25 -10.12 0.31
CA SER A 52 11.39 -10.60 -0.46
C SER A 52 11.78 -9.68 -1.61
N GLU A 53 10.79 -9.12 -2.32
CA GLU A 53 11.03 -8.18 -3.42
C GLU A 53 11.47 -6.82 -2.90
N PHE A 54 10.87 -6.36 -1.80
CA PHE A 54 11.26 -5.12 -1.14
C PHE A 54 12.72 -5.17 -0.65
N LEU A 55 13.16 -6.29 -0.08
CA LEU A 55 14.56 -6.49 0.33
C LEU A 55 15.52 -6.39 -0.87
N LYS A 56 15.16 -6.96 -2.03
CA LYS A 56 15.97 -6.83 -3.25
C LYS A 56 16.02 -5.38 -3.76
N LEU A 57 14.90 -4.65 -3.67
CA LEU A 57 14.83 -3.24 -4.07
C LEU A 57 15.77 -2.37 -3.23
N ILE A 58 15.73 -2.50 -1.90
CA ILE A 58 16.60 -1.72 -1.02
C ILE A 58 18.07 -2.14 -1.17
N ALA A 59 18.35 -3.43 -1.38
CA ALA A 59 19.72 -3.90 -1.59
C ALA A 59 20.33 -3.38 -2.90
N LYS A 60 19.51 -3.09 -3.92
CA LYS A 60 19.96 -2.49 -5.18
C LYS A 60 20.15 -0.97 -5.08
N GLN A 61 19.60 -0.33 -4.05
CA GLN A 61 19.71 1.11 -3.79
C GLN A 61 20.86 1.47 -2.83
N ALA A 62 21.51 0.46 -2.24
CA ALA A 62 22.70 0.59 -1.42
C ALA A 62 23.97 0.51 -2.28
#